data_AF-A0A3D4JDA0-F1
#
_entry.id   AF-A0A3D4JDA0-F1
#
_cell.length_a   1.000
_cell.length_b   1.000
_cell.length_c   1.000
_cell.angle_alpha   90.00
_cell.angle_beta   90.00
_cell.angle_gamma   90.00
#
_symmetry.space_group_name_H-M   'P 1'
#
loop_
_entity.id
_entity.type
_entity.pdbx_description
1 polymer ?
#
loop_
_entity_poly.entity_id
_entity_poly.type
_entity_poly.pdbx_seq_one_letter_code
_entity_poly.pdbx_strand_id
1 'polypeptide(L)'
;WKPYNKNVRADFSPDKFPEYGQCVHKMTMHPSNPNVLYQQNHCGVYRSDNAGEDWIDIGEGHLPSRFGFPISVHPTDPKTIYVVLEETDEYHMSIDGELAVWRSKNAGESWQKITKGLPKPAYVDVLREAMSTDTFEDAGIYFGTNTGQLFYSRDSGDSYELLADFLPPIQSVEVAVIE
;
A
#
# COMPACT_ATOMS: atom_id res chain seq x y z
N TRP A 1 18.47 22.29 -3.53
CA TRP A 1 17.53 21.16 -3.49
C TRP A 1 17.95 20.18 -4.59
N LYS A 2 17.91 18.85 -4.33
CA LYS A 2 18.23 17.79 -5.29
C LYS A 2 17.03 16.79 -5.31
N PRO A 3 16.54 16.38 -6.48
CA PRO A 3 15.46 15.40 -6.61
C PRO A 3 15.94 13.96 -6.34
N TYR A 4 15.08 13.18 -5.67
CA TYR A 4 15.33 11.80 -5.17
C TYR A 4 14.23 10.88 -5.73
N ASN A 5 14.16 10.80 -7.07
CA ASN A 5 13.10 10.11 -7.82
C ASN A 5 13.64 9.24 -8.97
N LYS A 6 14.94 8.91 -8.99
CA LYS A 6 15.50 8.16 -10.11
C LYS A 6 14.82 6.80 -10.25
N ASN A 7 14.56 6.41 -11.49
CA ASN A 7 13.86 5.18 -11.87
C ASN A 7 12.39 5.10 -11.41
N VAL A 8 11.79 6.21 -10.97
CA VAL A 8 10.34 6.27 -10.70
C VAL A 8 9.62 6.72 -11.97
N ARG A 9 8.67 5.90 -12.41
CA ARG A 9 7.97 6.09 -13.67
C ARG A 9 6.87 7.17 -13.56
N ALA A 10 6.61 7.86 -14.67
CA ALA A 10 5.45 8.71 -14.87
C ALA A 10 4.88 8.48 -16.28
N ASP A 11 3.97 7.52 -16.43
CA ASP A 11 3.43 7.12 -17.75
C ASP A 11 2.56 8.22 -18.41
N PHE A 12 2.09 9.19 -17.63
CA PHE A 12 1.38 10.38 -18.10
C PHE A 12 2.31 11.51 -18.60
N SER A 13 3.63 11.30 -18.56
CA SER A 13 4.63 12.26 -19.04
C SER A 13 5.28 11.80 -20.36
N PRO A 14 5.74 12.73 -21.24
CA PRO A 14 6.47 12.36 -22.46
C PRO A 14 7.78 11.61 -22.19
N ASP A 15 8.53 12.05 -21.17
CA ASP A 15 9.62 11.28 -20.58
C ASP A 15 9.03 10.37 -19.50
N LYS A 16 9.26 9.06 -19.62
CA LYS A 16 8.73 8.08 -18.66
C LYS A 16 9.45 8.09 -17.32
N PHE A 17 10.68 8.61 -17.28
CA PHE A 17 11.48 8.71 -16.06
C PHE A 17 11.98 10.14 -15.86
N PRO A 18 11.05 11.11 -15.75
CA PRO A 18 11.44 12.51 -15.63
C PRO A 18 12.15 12.74 -14.30
N GLU A 19 12.93 13.81 -14.17
CA GLU A 19 13.61 14.12 -12.91
C GLU A 19 12.61 14.49 -11.77
N TYR A 20 11.45 15.04 -12.15
CA TYR A 20 10.37 15.47 -11.26
C TYR A 20 9.01 15.36 -11.97
N GLY A 21 7.92 15.45 -11.21
CA GLY A 21 6.54 15.40 -11.73
C GLY A 21 5.84 14.04 -11.54
N GLN A 22 6.50 13.09 -10.88
CA GLN A 22 5.87 11.84 -10.45
C GLN A 22 4.72 12.10 -9.46
N CYS A 23 3.69 11.25 -9.53
CA CYS A 23 2.54 11.30 -8.64
C CYS A 23 2.71 10.25 -7.53
N VAL A 24 3.43 10.63 -6.46
CA VAL A 24 3.59 9.79 -5.27
C VAL A 24 2.26 9.78 -4.50
N HIS A 25 1.74 8.60 -4.20
CA HIS A 25 0.49 8.47 -3.46
C HIS A 25 0.73 8.38 -1.96
N LYS A 26 1.64 7.50 -1.55
CA LYS A 26 2.04 7.33 -0.15
C LYS A 26 3.48 6.83 -0.10
N MET A 27 4.25 7.34 0.85
CA MET A 27 5.60 6.89 1.16
C MET A 27 5.66 6.48 2.62
N THR A 28 6.43 5.44 2.90
CA THR A 28 6.65 4.94 4.25
C THR A 28 8.10 4.48 4.41
N MET A 29 8.55 4.39 5.65
CA MET A 29 9.88 3.95 6.04
C MET A 29 9.75 2.97 7.20
N HIS A 30 10.60 1.95 7.25
CA HIS A 30 10.57 1.05 8.40
C HIS A 30 11.25 1.73 9.61
N PRO A 31 10.64 1.72 10.81
CA PRO A 31 11.19 2.42 11.98
C PRO A 31 12.57 1.89 12.40
N SER A 32 12.84 0.60 12.20
CA SER A 32 14.15 0.00 12.51
C SER A 32 15.19 0.12 11.38
N ASN A 33 14.80 0.53 10.17
CA ASN A 33 15.70 0.68 9.03
C ASN A 33 15.32 1.90 8.17
N PRO A 34 15.64 3.13 8.64
CA PRO A 34 15.16 4.36 8.03
C PRO A 34 15.75 4.65 6.63
N ASN A 35 16.79 3.95 6.21
CA ASN A 35 17.35 4.09 4.86
C ASN A 35 16.54 3.35 3.79
N VAL A 36 15.69 2.41 4.22
CA VAL A 36 14.79 1.68 3.32
C VAL A 36 13.44 2.38 3.28
N LEU A 37 13.08 2.88 2.11
CA LEU A 37 11.81 3.54 1.84
C LEU A 37 10.97 2.69 0.90
N TYR A 38 9.66 2.74 1.09
CA TYR A 38 8.70 2.18 0.17
C TYR A 38 7.71 3.26 -0.26
N GLN A 39 7.24 3.19 -1.50
CA GLN A 39 6.15 4.05 -1.95
C GLN A 39 5.16 3.28 -2.82
N GLN A 40 3.89 3.59 -2.63
CA GLN A 40 2.89 3.45 -3.67
C GLN A 40 2.88 4.73 -4.49
N ASN A 41 2.99 4.59 -5.80
CA ASN A 41 2.97 5.67 -6.77
C ASN A 41 1.85 5.41 -7.77
N HIS A 42 1.42 6.45 -8.49
CA HIS A 42 0.48 6.31 -9.61
C HIS A 42 0.94 5.26 -10.62
N CYS A 43 2.25 5.16 -10.86
CA CYS A 43 2.81 4.25 -11.86
C CYS A 43 3.60 3.10 -11.24
N GLY A 44 3.27 2.60 -10.05
CA GLY A 44 3.84 1.36 -9.50
C GLY A 44 4.11 1.37 -8.00
N VAL A 45 4.64 0.25 -7.51
CA VAL A 45 5.10 0.08 -6.12
C VAL A 45 6.61 0.03 -6.13
N TYR A 46 7.25 0.90 -5.35
CA TYR A 46 8.70 1.04 -5.39
C TYR A 46 9.35 0.87 -4.01
N ARG A 47 10.58 0.36 -4.02
CA ARG A 47 11.51 0.35 -2.89
C ARG A 47 12.74 1.20 -3.20
N SER A 48 13.27 1.89 -2.21
CA SER A 48 14.60 2.47 -2.24
C SER A 48 15.41 1.93 -1.07
N ASP A 49 16.65 1.52 -1.33
CA ASP A 49 17.60 1.05 -0.33
C ASP A 49 18.61 2.15 0.08
N ASN A 50 18.45 3.37 -0.45
CA ASN A 50 19.38 4.48 -0.29
C ASN A 50 18.65 5.82 -0.05
N ALA A 51 17.64 5.81 0.83
CA ALA A 51 16.90 6.99 1.27
C ALA A 51 16.25 7.80 0.12
N GLY A 52 15.85 7.11 -0.96
CA GLY A 52 15.13 7.66 -2.09
C GLY A 52 16.01 8.10 -3.26
N GLU A 53 17.34 7.98 -3.21
CA GLU A 53 18.18 8.39 -4.34
C GLU A 53 17.84 7.64 -5.62
N ASP A 54 17.70 6.31 -5.52
CA ASP A 54 17.29 5.43 -6.60
C ASP A 54 16.16 4.50 -6.13
N TRP A 55 15.24 4.19 -7.04
CA TRP A 55 14.09 3.34 -6.76
C TRP A 55 14.11 2.08 -7.63
N ILE A 56 13.56 1.00 -7.09
CA ILE A 56 13.35 -0.29 -7.74
C ILE A 56 11.85 -0.50 -7.79
N ASP A 57 11.30 -0.75 -8.98
CA ASP A 57 9.91 -1.17 -9.12
C ASP A 57 9.78 -2.62 -8.64
N ILE A 58 9.15 -2.79 -7.48
CA ILE A 58 8.95 -4.08 -6.84
C ILE A 58 7.57 -4.68 -7.16
N GLY A 59 6.75 -3.98 -7.93
CA GLY A 59 5.47 -4.48 -8.44
C GLY A 59 5.56 -5.05 -9.86
N GLU A 60 6.50 -4.57 -10.67
CA GLU A 60 6.67 -4.99 -12.07
C GLU A 60 6.82 -6.51 -12.21
N GLY A 61 5.94 -7.13 -13.01
CA GLY A 61 5.94 -8.57 -13.25
C GLY A 61 5.37 -9.42 -12.10
N HIS A 62 5.00 -8.81 -10.97
CA HIS A 62 4.53 -9.54 -9.78
C HIS A 62 3.11 -9.14 -9.33
N LEU A 63 2.72 -7.87 -9.51
CA LEU A 63 1.41 -7.36 -9.16
C LEU A 63 0.53 -7.20 -10.41
N PRO A 64 -0.79 -7.43 -10.32
CA PRO A 64 -1.70 -7.34 -11.47
C PRO A 64 -1.99 -5.91 -11.92
N SER A 65 -1.73 -4.92 -11.06
CA SER A 65 -1.91 -3.50 -11.34
C SER A 65 -0.74 -2.72 -10.77
N ARG A 66 -0.47 -1.56 -11.37
CA ARG A 66 0.51 -0.58 -10.89
C ARG A 66 -0.14 0.49 -10.02
N PHE A 67 -1.48 0.56 -10.03
CA PHE A 67 -2.26 1.62 -9.41
C PHE A 67 -2.89 1.17 -8.09
N GLY A 68 -3.05 2.14 -7.18
CA GLY A 68 -3.49 1.97 -5.79
C GLY A 68 -2.96 3.13 -4.97
N PHE A 69 -3.41 3.30 -3.73
CA PHE A 69 -3.01 4.44 -2.89
C PHE A 69 -2.19 4.09 -1.64
N PRO A 70 -2.60 3.14 -0.81
CA PRO A 70 -1.99 2.94 0.49
C PRO A 70 -0.79 2.01 0.38
N ILE A 71 0.23 2.29 1.19
CA ILE A 71 1.31 1.35 1.49
C ILE A 71 1.63 1.44 2.97
N SER A 72 1.80 0.27 3.60
CA SER A 72 2.24 0.14 4.99
C SER A 72 3.30 -0.93 5.12
N VAL A 73 4.06 -0.88 6.21
CA VAL A 73 5.11 -1.86 6.54
C VAL A 73 4.74 -2.57 7.84
N HIS A 74 5.21 -3.78 8.04
CA HIS A 74 5.14 -4.44 9.34
C HIS A 74 5.92 -3.60 10.37
N PRO A 75 5.47 -3.48 11.63
CA PRO A 75 6.14 -2.64 12.63
C PRO A 75 7.53 -3.17 13.04
N THR A 76 7.73 -4.48 12.97
CA THR A 76 8.96 -5.15 13.45
C THR A 76 9.73 -5.90 12.37
N ASP A 77 9.14 -6.11 11.18
CA ASP A 77 9.79 -6.82 10.07
C ASP A 77 9.96 -5.87 8.86
N PRO A 78 11.18 -5.37 8.59
CA PRO A 78 11.43 -4.42 7.52
C PRO A 78 11.20 -4.98 6.12
N LYS A 79 11.04 -6.30 5.97
CA LYS A 79 10.79 -6.92 4.67
C LYS A 79 9.31 -7.14 4.39
N THR A 80 8.44 -6.96 5.38
CA THR A 80 7.02 -7.19 5.21
C THR A 80 6.30 -5.89 4.89
N ILE A 81 5.61 -5.88 3.75
CA ILE A 81 4.94 -4.71 3.18
C ILE A 81 3.54 -5.08 2.70
N TYR A 82 2.63 -4.11 2.80
CA TYR A 82 1.20 -4.25 2.47
C TYR A 82 0.77 -3.14 1.53
N VAL A 83 0.04 -3.48 0.47
CA VAL A 83 -0.61 -2.54 -0.44
C VAL A 83 -2.03 -2.99 -0.75
N VAL A 84 -2.90 -2.04 -1.09
CA VAL A 84 -4.21 -2.31 -1.71
C VAL A 84 -4.19 -1.72 -3.10
N LEU A 85 -4.37 -2.58 -4.11
CA LEU A 85 -4.32 -2.20 -5.50
C LEU A 85 -5.73 -1.97 -6.04
N GLU A 86 -5.80 -1.13 -7.06
CA GLU A 86 -7.01 -0.83 -7.82
C GLU A 86 -6.87 -1.30 -9.26
N GLU A 87 -8.01 -1.42 -9.94
CA GLU A 87 -8.08 -1.86 -11.33
C GLU A 87 -7.18 -1.00 -12.23
N THR A 88 -7.40 0.31 -12.26
CA THR A 88 -6.60 1.28 -13.03
C THR A 88 -6.77 2.69 -12.45
N ASP A 89 -6.03 3.67 -12.98
CA ASP A 89 -6.22 5.10 -12.71
C ASP A 89 -7.49 5.70 -13.34
N GLU A 90 -8.17 4.97 -14.22
CA GLU A 90 -9.50 5.33 -14.73
C GLU A 90 -10.62 4.70 -13.90
N TYR A 91 -10.37 3.51 -13.35
CA TYR A 91 -11.32 2.71 -12.59
C TYR A 91 -10.83 2.53 -11.14
N HIS A 92 -11.14 3.51 -10.31
CA HIS A 92 -10.77 3.53 -8.89
C HIS A 92 -11.62 2.57 -8.05
N MET A 93 -11.36 1.28 -8.19
CA MET A 93 -12.07 0.20 -7.51
C MET A 93 -11.21 -1.06 -7.41
N SER A 94 -11.59 -1.98 -6.52
CA SER A 94 -10.94 -3.30 -6.39
C SER A 94 -10.84 -4.05 -7.72
N ILE A 95 -9.71 -4.71 -7.93
CA ILE A 95 -9.44 -5.52 -9.13
C ILE A 95 -10.44 -6.66 -9.24
N ASP A 96 -11.07 -6.83 -10.41
CA ASP A 96 -12.13 -7.84 -10.66
C ASP A 96 -13.30 -7.79 -9.66
N GLY A 97 -13.51 -6.64 -9.00
CA GLY A 97 -14.49 -6.50 -7.91
C GLY A 97 -14.19 -7.38 -6.70
N GLU A 98 -12.91 -7.72 -6.44
CA GLU A 98 -12.49 -8.51 -5.29
C GLU A 98 -11.52 -7.69 -4.44
N LEU A 99 -11.96 -7.28 -3.25
CA LEU A 99 -11.11 -6.54 -2.33
C LEU A 99 -9.99 -7.46 -1.82
N ALA A 100 -8.75 -7.00 -1.96
CA ALA A 100 -7.57 -7.78 -1.57
C ALA A 100 -6.48 -6.87 -1.01
N VAL A 101 -5.80 -7.35 0.02
CA VAL A 101 -4.50 -6.81 0.44
C VAL A 101 -3.42 -7.66 -0.21
N TRP A 102 -2.46 -7.01 -0.85
CA TRP A 102 -1.27 -7.67 -1.38
C TRP A 102 -0.14 -7.52 -0.37
N ARG A 103 0.46 -8.64 0.02
CA ARG A 103 1.54 -8.68 0.99
C ARG A 103 2.80 -9.26 0.37
N SER A 104 3.94 -8.61 0.59
CA SER A 104 5.25 -9.23 0.41
C SER A 104 5.88 -9.46 1.79
N LYS A 105 6.63 -10.57 1.95
CA LYS A 105 7.45 -10.88 3.12
C LYS A 105 8.96 -10.84 2.81
N ASN A 106 9.32 -10.39 1.61
CA ASN A 106 10.69 -10.36 1.09
C ASN A 106 10.97 -9.04 0.36
N ALA A 107 10.55 -7.93 0.95
CA ALA A 107 10.82 -6.58 0.48
C ALA A 107 10.41 -6.33 -0.97
N GLY A 108 9.36 -7.02 -1.44
CA GLY A 108 8.81 -6.87 -2.78
C GLY A 108 9.32 -7.84 -3.85
N GLU A 109 10.20 -8.80 -3.51
CA GLU A 109 10.65 -9.82 -4.48
C GLU A 109 9.52 -10.77 -4.91
N SER A 110 8.50 -10.94 -4.07
CA SER A 110 7.29 -11.70 -4.38
C SER A 110 6.10 -11.21 -3.57
N TRP A 111 4.89 -11.43 -4.08
CA TRP A 111 3.65 -10.95 -3.47
C TRP A 111 2.61 -12.05 -3.34
N GLN A 112 1.82 -11.98 -2.28
CA GLN A 112 0.70 -12.86 -1.99
C GLN A 112 -0.59 -12.04 -1.97
N LYS A 113 -1.60 -12.47 -2.75
CA LYS A 113 -2.96 -11.94 -2.69
C LYS A 113 -3.67 -12.49 -1.44
N ILE A 114 -4.13 -11.62 -0.56
CA ILE A 114 -4.91 -11.99 0.64
C ILE A 114 -6.35 -11.52 0.46
N THR A 115 -7.28 -12.47 0.47
CA THR A 115 -8.73 -12.22 0.34
C THR A 115 -9.55 -12.84 1.48
N LYS A 116 -8.91 -13.59 2.37
CA LYS A 116 -9.61 -14.29 3.47
C LYS A 116 -10.26 -13.27 4.40
N GLY A 117 -11.59 -13.28 4.44
CA GLY A 117 -12.40 -12.37 5.26
C GLY A 117 -12.73 -11.03 4.58
N LEU A 118 -12.31 -10.83 3.32
CA LEU A 118 -12.63 -9.65 2.53
C LEU A 118 -13.78 -9.95 1.54
N PRO A 119 -14.62 -8.94 1.22
CA PRO A 119 -15.80 -9.12 0.38
C PRO A 119 -15.49 -9.32 -1.11
N LYS A 120 -16.36 -10.11 -1.77
CA LYS A 120 -16.52 -10.22 -3.22
C LYS A 120 -18.00 -10.47 -3.54
N PRO A 121 -18.68 -9.65 -4.37
CA PRO A 121 -18.16 -8.48 -5.06
C PRO A 121 -17.89 -7.30 -4.11
N ALA A 122 -16.91 -6.48 -4.44
CA ALA A 122 -16.53 -5.26 -3.73
C ALA A 122 -15.95 -4.23 -4.71
N TYR A 123 -16.69 -3.16 -4.98
CA TYR A 123 -16.27 -2.05 -5.84
C TYR A 123 -15.95 -0.84 -4.97
N VAL A 124 -14.78 -0.88 -4.33
CA VAL A 124 -14.35 0.08 -3.32
C VAL A 124 -12.90 0.51 -3.58
N ASP A 125 -12.53 1.66 -3.04
CA ASP A 125 -11.16 2.22 -3.03
C ASP A 125 -10.71 2.32 -1.55
N VAL A 126 -9.42 2.14 -1.31
CA VAL A 126 -8.76 2.43 -0.02
C VAL A 126 -7.80 3.58 -0.22
N LEU A 127 -8.08 4.73 0.41
CA LEU A 127 -7.34 5.96 0.19
C LEU A 127 -5.94 5.94 0.84
N ARG A 128 -5.09 6.89 0.42
CA ARG A 128 -3.67 7.03 0.79
C ARG A 128 -3.38 6.84 2.28
N GLU A 129 -4.19 7.46 3.13
CA GLU A 129 -4.03 7.49 4.58
C GLU A 129 -4.99 6.53 5.29
N ALA A 130 -5.77 5.76 4.54
CA ALA A 130 -6.79 4.85 5.06
C ALA A 130 -6.23 3.46 5.38
N MET A 131 -4.92 3.32 5.60
CA MET A 131 -4.29 2.09 6.07
C MET A 131 -3.23 2.42 7.13
N SER A 132 -3.22 1.67 8.23
CA SER A 132 -2.23 1.79 9.30
C SER A 132 -1.98 0.45 9.99
N THR A 133 -0.85 0.33 10.66
CA THR A 133 -0.42 -0.87 11.41
C THR A 133 -0.17 -0.51 12.86
N ASP A 134 -0.51 -1.41 13.79
CA ASP A 134 -0.09 -1.26 15.19
C ASP A 134 1.38 -1.64 15.39
N THR A 135 1.79 -1.80 16.66
CA THR A 135 3.18 -2.10 17.05
C THR A 135 3.38 -3.50 17.62
N PHE A 136 2.43 -4.42 17.46
CA PHE A 136 2.55 -5.79 17.98
C PHE A 136 3.43 -6.68 17.09
N GLU A 137 3.91 -7.80 17.65
CA GLU A 137 4.67 -8.81 16.88
C GLU A 137 3.78 -9.49 15.83
N ASP A 138 2.59 -9.93 16.24
CA ASP A 138 1.51 -10.28 15.32
C ASP A 138 0.77 -8.98 14.96
N ALA A 139 1.34 -8.24 14.01
CA ALA A 139 0.90 -6.89 13.73
C ALA A 139 -0.58 -6.85 13.33
N GLY A 140 -1.31 -5.93 13.95
CA GLY A 140 -2.63 -5.54 13.47
C GLY A 140 -2.48 -4.63 12.26
N ILE A 141 -3.30 -4.90 11.25
CA ILE A 141 -3.37 -4.09 10.01
C ILE A 141 -4.80 -3.62 9.88
N TYR A 142 -4.99 -2.33 9.72
CA TYR A 142 -6.29 -1.68 9.71
C TYR A 142 -6.42 -0.90 8.43
N PHE A 143 -7.55 -1.02 7.73
CA PHE A 143 -7.80 -0.18 6.57
C PHE A 143 -9.28 0.12 6.34
N GLY A 144 -9.55 1.31 5.82
CA GLY A 144 -10.89 1.83 5.59
C GLY A 144 -11.19 2.01 4.10
N THR A 145 -12.42 1.73 3.71
CA THR A 145 -12.88 1.94 2.33
C THR A 145 -13.55 3.30 2.14
N ASN A 146 -13.57 3.79 0.90
CA ASN A 146 -14.33 4.96 0.50
C ASN A 146 -15.86 4.79 0.64
N THR A 147 -16.35 3.57 0.86
CA THR A 147 -17.76 3.23 1.10
C THR A 147 -18.10 2.99 2.57
N GLY A 148 -17.17 3.24 3.49
CA GLY A 148 -17.48 3.27 4.93
C GLY A 148 -17.27 1.97 5.70
N GLN A 149 -16.60 0.98 5.12
CA GLN A 149 -16.18 -0.24 5.83
C GLN A 149 -14.79 -0.04 6.42
N LEU A 150 -14.60 -0.40 7.69
CA LEU A 150 -13.30 -0.51 8.35
C LEU A 150 -12.99 -1.98 8.59
N PHE A 151 -11.89 -2.47 8.02
CA PHE A 151 -11.40 -3.83 8.20
C PHE A 151 -10.16 -3.83 9.10
N TYR A 152 -9.93 -4.96 9.76
CA TYR A 152 -8.71 -5.19 10.53
C TYR A 152 -8.23 -6.64 10.43
N SER A 153 -6.92 -6.85 10.63
CA SER A 153 -6.27 -8.14 10.87
C SER A 153 -5.62 -8.11 12.25
N ARG A 154 -5.42 -9.29 12.86
CA ARG A 154 -4.60 -9.51 14.08
C ARG A 154 -3.58 -10.64 13.90
N ASP A 155 -3.30 -10.99 12.65
CA ASP A 155 -2.47 -12.13 12.27
C ASP A 155 -1.48 -11.74 11.16
N SER A 156 -0.96 -10.50 11.22
CA SER A 156 -0.02 -9.95 10.24
C SER A 156 -0.54 -10.04 8.79
N GLY A 157 -1.86 -9.96 8.63
CA GLY A 157 -2.54 -9.91 7.34
C GLY A 157 -2.72 -11.27 6.70
N ASP A 158 -2.81 -12.35 7.48
CA ASP A 158 -3.23 -13.67 6.98
C ASP A 158 -4.76 -13.77 6.82
N SER A 159 -5.52 -13.02 7.63
CA SER A 159 -6.96 -12.86 7.48
C SER A 159 -7.47 -11.51 8.03
N TYR A 160 -8.65 -11.11 7.54
CA TYR A 160 -9.29 -9.86 7.91
C TYR A 160 -10.70 -10.08 8.45
N GLU A 161 -11.15 -9.14 9.27
CA GLU A 161 -12.50 -9.06 9.79
C GLU A 161 -13.04 -7.62 9.60
N LEU A 162 -14.37 -7.50 9.45
CA LEU A 162 -15.04 -6.21 9.43
C LEU A 162 -15.14 -5.68 10.87
N LEU A 163 -14.52 -4.53 11.15
CA LEU A 163 -14.57 -3.85 12.44
C LEU A 163 -15.80 -2.95 12.56
N ALA A 164 -16.08 -2.19 11.51
CA ALA A 164 -17.21 -1.25 11.45
C ALA A 164 -17.69 -1.10 10.00
N ASP A 165 -18.96 -0.75 9.85
CA ASP A 165 -19.60 -0.50 8.56
C ASP A 165 -20.55 0.70 8.68
N PHE A 166 -21.08 1.17 7.55
CA PHE A 166 -21.99 2.32 7.43
C PHE A 166 -21.40 3.64 7.95
N LEU A 167 -20.06 3.77 7.93
CA LEU A 167 -19.41 5.05 8.16
C LEU A 167 -19.53 5.92 6.90
N PRO A 168 -19.33 7.24 7.01
CA PRO A 168 -18.99 8.07 5.86
C PRO A 168 -17.70 7.55 5.17
N PRO A 169 -17.41 7.99 3.94
CA PRO A 169 -16.16 7.64 3.26
C PRO A 169 -14.92 7.85 4.14
N ILE A 170 -14.17 6.77 4.40
CA ILE A 170 -13.03 6.80 5.31
C ILE A 170 -11.82 7.39 4.56
N GLN A 171 -11.38 8.57 5.00
CA GLN A 171 -10.23 9.26 4.40
C GLN A 171 -8.90 8.83 5.02
N SER A 172 -8.91 8.49 6.30
CA SER A 172 -7.73 8.13 7.05
C SER A 172 -8.07 7.16 8.19
N VAL A 173 -7.14 6.25 8.47
CA VAL A 173 -7.16 5.32 9.59
C VAL A 173 -5.81 5.46 10.28
N GLU A 174 -5.84 5.74 11.58
CA GLU A 174 -4.63 5.81 12.41
C GLU A 174 -4.81 4.95 13.65
N VAL A 175 -3.72 4.35 14.11
CA VAL A 175 -3.73 3.37 15.19
C VAL A 175 -2.80 3.83 16.31
N ALA A 176 -3.26 3.69 17.54
CA ALA A 176 -2.47 3.93 18.74
C ALA A 176 -2.62 2.77 19.70
N VAL A 177 -1.50 2.33 20.29
CA VAL A 177 -1.48 1.37 21.40
C VAL A 177 -1.47 2.18 22.69
N ILE A 178 -2.46 1.94 23.55
CA ILE A 178 -2.62 2.64 24.83
C ILE A 178 -2.25 1.68 25.96
N GLU A 179 -1.39 2.13 26.87
CA GLU A 179 -1.03 1.43 28.11
C GLU A 179 -2.05 1.63 29.23
#